data_AF-A0A7C2BB58-F1
#
_entry.id   AF-A0A7C2BB58-F1
#
_cell.length_a   1.000
_cell.length_b   1.000
_cell.length_c   1.000
_cell.angle_alpha   90.00
_cell.angle_beta   90.00
_cell.angle_gamma   90.00
#
_symmetry.space_group_name_H-M   'P 1'
#
loop_
_entity.id
_entity.type
_entity.pdbx_description
1 polymer ?
#
loop_
_entity_poly.entity_id
_entity_poly.type
_entity_poly.pdbx_seq_one_letter_code
_entity_poly.pdbx_strand_id
1 'polypeptide(L)'
;AWTFYYALYSIMPMSRIFLAWAFDRIAPSFFADISESFHAPVKSILFITAIGYAALAVYAAFPQYLASFTAMIPQISTTFMLTAISAIVVPFRSKTKTMYESSPVSKLKLGSVPFMTVCGAVYAALLLTLLYFYFTIPGLGALHIPSLTAMAAAYGLGTVYFYTMKWYRRKQGIDIDIAFQELPPE
;
A
#
# COMPACT_ATOMS: atom_id res chain seq x y z
N ALA A 1 -7.52 25.28 -2.36
CA ALA A 1 -8.37 24.45 -1.48
C ALA A 1 -8.06 22.94 -1.62
N TRP A 2 -8.12 22.37 -2.84
CA TRP A 2 -7.88 20.94 -3.09
C TRP A 2 -6.55 20.38 -2.55
N THR A 3 -5.46 21.15 -2.65
CA THR A 3 -4.12 20.73 -2.20
C THR A 3 -4.01 20.50 -0.68
N PHE A 4 -4.68 21.32 0.13
CA PHE A 4 -4.69 21.16 1.59
C PHE A 4 -5.51 19.95 2.02
N TYR A 5 -6.63 19.68 1.34
CA TYR A 5 -7.45 18.50 1.61
C TYR A 5 -6.67 17.20 1.33
N TYR A 6 -5.91 17.17 0.22
CA TYR A 6 -5.14 15.98 -0.16
C TYR A 6 -4.03 15.64 0.84
N ALA A 7 -3.39 16.65 1.44
CA ALA A 7 -2.39 16.44 2.49
C ALA A 7 -3.00 15.79 3.74
N LEU A 8 -4.14 16.30 4.21
CA LEU A 8 -4.86 15.72 5.36
C LEU A 8 -5.35 14.29 5.06
N TYR A 9 -5.88 14.07 3.86
CA TYR A 9 -6.31 12.76 3.39
C TYR A 9 -5.16 11.75 3.34
N SER A 10 -3.93 12.18 3.04
CA SER A 10 -2.78 11.28 2.91
C SER A 10 -2.18 10.87 4.27
N ILE A 11 -2.17 11.78 5.24
CA ILE A 11 -1.56 11.55 6.56
C ILE A 11 -2.35 10.53 7.38
N MET A 12 -3.69 10.59 7.32
CA MET A 12 -4.55 9.76 8.17
C MET A 12 -4.40 8.24 7.87
N PRO A 13 -4.51 7.76 6.62
CA PRO A 13 -4.29 6.35 6.29
C PRO A 13 -2.85 5.91 6.56
N MET A 14 -1.85 6.75 6.27
CA MET A 14 -0.45 6.41 6.53
C MET A 14 -0.20 6.14 8.01
N SER A 15 -0.78 6.94 8.92
CA SER A 15 -0.60 6.71 10.36
C SER A 15 -1.14 5.34 10.80
N ARG A 16 -2.24 4.88 10.19
CA ARG A 16 -2.83 3.55 10.44
C ARG A 16 -2.01 2.42 9.83
N ILE A 17 -1.39 2.65 8.67
CA ILE A 17 -0.46 1.68 8.05
C ILE A 17 0.78 1.48 8.93
N PHE A 18 1.39 2.57 9.43
CA PHE A 18 2.53 2.48 10.33
C PHE A 18 2.18 1.79 11.66
N LEU A 19 0.98 2.05 12.18
CA LEU A 19 0.45 1.37 13.36
C LEU A 19 0.32 -0.15 13.10
N ALA A 20 -0.27 -0.56 11.98
CA ALA A 20 -0.38 -1.97 11.59
C ALA A 20 1.01 -2.63 11.45
N TRP A 21 1.94 -1.97 10.77
CA TRP A 21 3.31 -2.48 10.62
C TRP A 21 4.05 -2.61 11.95
N ALA A 22 3.74 -1.77 12.94
CA ALA A 22 4.32 -1.86 14.27
C ALA A 22 3.78 -3.09 15.02
N PHE A 23 2.49 -3.40 14.89
CA PHE A 23 1.90 -4.64 15.41
C PHE A 23 2.47 -5.89 14.72
N ASP A 24 2.70 -5.83 13.41
CA ASP A 24 3.38 -6.89 12.65
C ASP A 24 4.89 -6.99 12.97
N ARG A 25 5.40 -6.14 13.86
CA ARG A 25 6.82 -6.03 14.27
C ARG A 25 7.77 -5.67 13.11
N ILE A 26 7.24 -5.17 12.01
CA ILE A 26 7.98 -4.67 10.85
C ILE A 26 8.47 -3.24 11.12
N ALA A 27 7.61 -2.39 11.69
CA ALA A 27 8.00 -1.05 12.11
C ALA A 27 8.46 -1.05 13.60
N PRO A 28 9.25 -0.04 14.01
CA PRO A 28 9.56 0.19 15.43
C PRO A 28 8.30 0.26 16.30
N SER A 29 8.36 -0.30 17.51
CA SER A 29 7.24 -0.30 18.47
C SER A 29 6.78 1.11 18.86
N PHE A 30 7.63 2.12 18.66
CA PHE A 30 7.27 3.53 18.83
C PHE A 30 6.05 3.95 17.99
N PHE A 31 5.83 3.34 16.82
CA PHE A 31 4.66 3.64 15.98
C PHE A 31 3.36 2.99 16.47
N ALA A 32 3.45 2.05 17.42
CA ALA A 32 2.29 1.43 18.06
C ALA A 32 1.75 2.23 19.26
N ASP A 33 2.41 3.33 19.63
CA ASP A 33 2.04 4.13 20.80
C ASP A 33 0.86 5.06 20.48
N ILE A 34 -0.26 4.84 21.18
CA ILE A 34 -1.52 5.58 21.02
C ILE A 34 -1.67 6.50 22.24
N SER A 35 -1.87 7.80 21.98
CA SER A 35 -2.09 8.77 23.06
C SER A 35 -3.47 8.55 23.71
N GLU A 36 -3.50 8.44 25.04
CA GLU A 36 -4.74 8.29 25.81
C GLU A 36 -5.68 9.50 25.66
N SER A 37 -5.15 10.72 25.52
CA SER A 37 -5.97 11.93 25.42
C SER A 37 -6.63 12.10 24.05
N PHE A 38 -5.95 11.71 22.98
CA PHE A 38 -6.42 11.91 21.60
C PHE A 38 -6.94 10.64 20.94
N HIS A 39 -6.79 9.47 21.58
CA HIS A 39 -7.14 8.16 21.05
C HIS A 39 -6.58 7.92 19.64
N ALA A 40 -5.40 8.48 19.37
CA ALA A 40 -4.75 8.47 18.06
C ALA A 40 -3.23 8.27 18.20
N PRO A 41 -2.57 7.68 17.20
CA PRO A 41 -1.12 7.50 17.18
C PRO A 41 -0.41 8.82 16.83
N VAL A 42 -0.43 9.78 17.77
CA VAL A 42 0.08 11.16 17.57
C VAL A 42 1.54 11.16 17.14
N LYS A 43 2.36 10.28 17.72
CA LYS A 43 3.79 10.12 17.37
C LYS A 43 3.99 9.71 15.91
N SER A 44 3.20 8.74 15.44
CA SER A 44 3.19 8.31 14.05
C SER A 44 2.74 9.44 13.12
N ILE A 45 1.69 10.18 13.50
CA ILE A 45 1.19 11.33 12.74
C ILE A 45 2.27 12.41 12.59
N LEU A 46 2.94 12.79 13.68
CA LEU A 46 4.00 13.79 13.65
C LEU A 46 5.17 13.35 12.77
N PHE A 47 5.59 12.09 12.90
CA PHE A 47 6.68 11.54 12.08
C PHE A 47 6.35 11.54 10.58
N ILE A 48 5.15 11.06 10.22
CA ILE A 48 4.69 11.04 8.81
C ILE A 48 4.53 12.46 8.28
N THR A 49 4.02 13.38 9.09
CA THR A 49 3.88 14.79 8.72
C THR A 49 5.25 15.42 8.47
N ALA A 50 6.23 15.17 9.34
CA ALA A 50 7.60 15.65 9.16
C ALA A 50 8.23 15.11 7.87
N ILE A 51 8.07 13.82 7.58
CA ILE A 51 8.53 13.20 6.32
C ILE A 51 7.81 13.82 5.12
N GLY A 52 6.50 14.03 5.21
CA GLY A 52 5.69 14.63 4.15
C GLY A 52 6.15 16.05 3.83
N TYR A 53 6.41 16.88 4.84
CA TYR A 53 6.96 18.22 4.66
C TYR A 53 8.39 18.20 4.10
N ALA A 54 9.24 17.28 4.54
CA ALA A 54 10.57 17.12 3.97
C ALA A 54 10.52 16.74 2.48
N ALA A 55 9.64 15.79 2.12
CA ALA A 55 9.40 15.42 0.72
C ALA A 55 8.86 16.60 -0.10
N LEU A 56 7.96 17.41 0.48
CA LEU A 56 7.44 18.61 -0.16
C LEU A 56 8.52 19.70 -0.35
N ALA A 57 9.43 19.86 0.61
CA ALA A 57 10.56 20.78 0.48
C ALA A 57 11.51 20.34 -0.65
N VAL A 58 11.80 19.04 -0.75
CA VAL A 58 12.56 18.47 -1.86
C VAL A 58 11.84 18.66 -3.19
N TYR A 59 10.52 18.45 -3.22
CA TYR A 59 9.68 18.72 -4.40
C TYR A 59 9.81 20.18 -4.87
N ALA A 60 9.72 21.13 -3.93
CA ALA A 60 9.81 22.56 -4.23
C ALA A 60 11.20 22.96 -4.74
N ALA A 61 12.27 22.37 -4.21
CA ALA A 61 13.64 22.65 -4.63
C ALA A 61 14.04 21.97 -5.95
N PHE A 62 13.46 20.80 -6.24
CA PHE A 62 13.84 19.95 -7.36
C PHE A 62 12.62 19.48 -8.16
N PRO A 63 11.85 20.40 -8.76
CA PRO A 63 10.60 20.09 -9.43
C PRO A 63 10.78 19.06 -10.56
N GLN A 64 11.91 19.06 -11.26
CA GLN A 64 12.20 18.14 -12.36
C GLN A 64 12.25 16.65 -11.94
N TYR A 65 12.55 16.33 -10.68
CA TYR A 65 12.62 14.94 -10.23
C TYR A 65 11.25 14.36 -9.87
N LEU A 66 10.34 15.21 -9.36
CA LEU A 66 9.02 14.79 -8.91
C LEU A 66 7.85 15.29 -9.79
N ALA A 67 8.07 16.19 -10.76
CA ALA A 67 7.00 16.71 -11.64
C ALA A 67 6.31 15.60 -12.47
N SER A 68 7.03 14.52 -12.79
CA SER A 68 6.49 13.33 -13.44
C SER A 68 6.29 12.15 -12.48
N PHE A 69 6.57 12.33 -11.18
CA PHE A 69 6.18 11.38 -10.15
C PHE A 69 4.69 11.52 -9.91
N THR A 70 3.90 11.10 -10.90
CA THR A 70 2.48 10.85 -10.69
C THR A 70 2.42 9.69 -9.71
N ALA A 71 2.23 9.99 -8.43
CA ALA A 71 2.07 8.98 -7.35
C ALA A 71 1.07 7.87 -7.73
N MET A 72 0.20 8.17 -8.69
CA MET A 72 -0.70 7.26 -9.38
C MET A 72 -0.04 6.03 -10.01
N ILE A 73 1.08 6.14 -10.74
CA ILE A 73 1.69 4.96 -11.40
C ILE A 73 2.20 3.94 -10.37
N PRO A 74 2.97 4.36 -9.35
CA PRO A 74 3.36 3.45 -8.29
C PRO A 74 2.15 2.83 -7.56
N GLN A 75 1.14 3.65 -7.25
CA GLN A 75 -0.04 3.20 -6.51
C GLN A 75 -0.92 2.22 -7.30
N ILE A 76 -1.05 2.44 -8.61
CA ILE A 76 -1.76 1.53 -9.52
C ILE A 76 -1.02 0.21 -9.61
N SER A 77 0.30 0.25 -9.86
CA SER A 77 1.09 -0.96 -10.11
C SER A 77 1.29 -1.84 -8.88
N THR A 78 1.31 -1.29 -7.67
CA THR A 78 1.41 -2.09 -6.44
C THR A 78 0.06 -2.24 -5.75
N THR A 79 -0.41 -1.21 -5.05
CA THR A 79 -1.55 -1.35 -4.14
C THR A 79 -2.81 -1.81 -4.85
N PHE A 80 -3.19 -1.14 -5.94
CA PHE A 80 -4.43 -1.47 -6.64
C PHE A 80 -4.31 -2.76 -7.45
N MET A 81 -3.20 -2.99 -8.14
CA MET A 81 -3.00 -4.23 -8.90
C MET A 81 -2.93 -5.46 -8.00
N LEU A 82 -2.21 -5.39 -6.88
CA LEU A 82 -2.16 -6.48 -5.90
C LEU A 82 -3.52 -6.73 -5.27
N THR A 83 -4.32 -5.68 -5.04
CA THR A 83 -5.71 -5.82 -4.56
C THR A 83 -6.59 -6.52 -5.60
N ALA A 84 -6.48 -6.14 -6.87
CA ALA A 84 -7.21 -6.77 -7.97
C ALA A 84 -6.85 -8.27 -8.10
N ILE A 85 -5.55 -8.59 -8.07
CA ILE A 85 -5.05 -9.97 -8.09
C ILE A 85 -5.54 -10.74 -6.87
N SER A 86 -5.51 -10.13 -5.69
CA SER A 86 -6.00 -10.76 -4.46
C SER A 86 -7.49 -11.09 -4.57
N ALA A 87 -8.31 -10.18 -5.10
CA ALA A 87 -9.74 -10.42 -5.33
C ALA A 87 -10.00 -11.59 -6.30
N ILE A 88 -9.15 -11.77 -7.31
CA ILE A 88 -9.22 -12.89 -8.25
C ILE A 88 -8.87 -14.22 -7.56
N VAL A 89 -7.82 -14.23 -6.74
CA VAL A 89 -7.21 -15.44 -6.17
C VAL A 89 -7.86 -15.91 -4.88
N VAL A 90 -8.38 -15.00 -4.05
CA VAL A 90 -8.96 -15.30 -2.72
C VAL A 90 -9.98 -16.46 -2.75
N PRO A 91 -10.92 -16.54 -3.72
CA PRO A 91 -11.89 -17.63 -3.77
C PRO A 91 -11.30 -19.02 -4.09
N PHE A 92 -10.11 -19.08 -4.69
CA PHE A 92 -9.50 -20.34 -5.17
C PHE A 92 -8.36 -20.85 -4.30
N ARG A 93 -7.72 -19.98 -3.51
CA ARG A 93 -6.56 -20.34 -2.70
C ARG A 93 -6.99 -21.02 -1.40
N SER A 94 -6.49 -22.23 -1.15
CA SER A 94 -6.88 -23.07 0.01
C SER A 94 -6.84 -22.34 1.37
N LYS A 95 -5.82 -21.50 1.59
CA LYS A 95 -5.66 -20.71 2.82
C LYS A 95 -6.73 -19.63 3.03
N THR A 96 -7.26 -19.06 1.95
CA THR A 96 -8.22 -17.93 2.00
C THR A 96 -9.63 -18.34 1.62
N LYS A 97 -9.80 -19.52 1.02
CA LYS A 97 -11.08 -20.04 0.55
C LYS A 97 -12.06 -20.30 1.70
N THR A 98 -11.59 -20.87 2.81
CA THR A 98 -12.41 -21.10 4.01
C THR A 98 -12.99 -19.80 4.57
N MET A 99 -12.18 -18.74 4.61
CA MET A 99 -12.60 -17.40 5.00
C MET A 99 -13.56 -16.79 3.98
N TYR A 100 -13.28 -16.92 2.68
CA TYR A 100 -14.20 -16.46 1.65
C TYR A 100 -15.57 -17.13 1.78
N GLU A 101 -15.63 -18.44 1.99
CA GLU A 101 -16.88 -19.21 2.14
C GLU A 101 -17.73 -18.76 3.34
N SER A 102 -17.11 -18.32 4.44
CA SER A 102 -17.83 -17.73 5.59
C SER A 102 -18.46 -16.37 5.32
N SER A 103 -18.00 -15.64 4.29
CA SER A 103 -18.53 -14.31 3.95
C SER A 103 -19.86 -14.39 3.21
N PRO A 104 -20.81 -13.45 3.42
CA PRO A 104 -22.04 -13.35 2.63
C PRO A 104 -21.80 -13.23 1.13
N VAL A 105 -20.63 -12.69 0.74
CA VAL A 105 -20.23 -12.49 -0.67
C VAL A 105 -19.94 -13.82 -1.38
N SER A 106 -19.70 -14.92 -0.65
CA SER A 106 -19.53 -16.26 -1.26
C SER A 106 -20.79 -16.81 -1.90
N LYS A 107 -21.96 -16.31 -1.48
CA LYS A 107 -23.26 -16.68 -2.02
C LYS A 107 -23.52 -16.05 -3.39
N LEU A 108 -22.82 -14.96 -3.71
CA LEU A 108 -22.91 -14.27 -4.99
C LEU A 108 -21.97 -14.97 -5.99
N LYS A 109 -22.56 -15.80 -6.84
CA LYS A 109 -21.87 -16.50 -7.93
C LYS A 109 -22.52 -16.15 -9.25
N LEU A 110 -21.70 -15.88 -10.26
CA LEU A 110 -22.17 -15.69 -11.63
C LEU A 110 -21.92 -17.02 -12.36
N GLY A 111 -22.92 -17.91 -12.33
CA GLY A 111 -22.77 -19.27 -12.82
C GLY A 111 -21.77 -20.09 -11.97
N SER A 112 -20.72 -20.61 -12.60
CA SER A 112 -19.67 -21.40 -11.95
C SER A 112 -18.53 -20.57 -11.34
N VAL A 113 -18.50 -19.25 -11.59
CA VAL A 113 -17.41 -18.37 -11.16
C VAL A 113 -17.85 -17.47 -9.98
N PRO A 114 -17.03 -17.34 -8.92
CA PRO A 114 -17.29 -16.39 -7.84
C PRO A 114 -17.43 -14.96 -8.37
N PHE A 115 -18.45 -14.22 -7.93
CA PHE A 115 -18.67 -12.85 -8.39
C PHE A 115 -17.46 -11.94 -8.09
N MET A 116 -16.80 -12.18 -6.97
CA MET A 116 -15.57 -11.47 -6.56
C MET A 116 -14.43 -11.59 -7.59
N THR A 117 -14.28 -12.74 -8.22
CA THR A 117 -13.27 -12.96 -9.28
C THR A 117 -13.58 -12.13 -10.52
N VAL A 118 -14.86 -12.04 -10.91
CA VAL A 118 -15.30 -11.24 -12.06
C VAL A 118 -15.05 -9.76 -11.80
N CYS A 119 -15.43 -9.26 -10.63
CA CYS A 119 -15.15 -7.88 -10.23
C CYS A 119 -13.64 -7.58 -10.19
N GLY A 120 -12.84 -8.49 -9.64
CA GLY A 120 -11.39 -8.37 -9.62
C GLY A 120 -10.77 -8.33 -11.02
N ALA A 121 -11.27 -9.16 -11.95
CA ALA A 121 -10.81 -9.19 -13.34
C ALA A 121 -11.18 -7.90 -14.10
N VAL A 122 -12.42 -7.42 -13.94
CA VAL A 122 -12.85 -6.14 -14.52
C VAL A 122 -12.01 -4.99 -13.96
N TYR A 123 -11.79 -4.97 -12.64
CA TYR A 123 -10.96 -3.96 -12.00
C TYR A 123 -9.51 -4.02 -12.49
N ALA A 124 -8.91 -5.20 -12.61
CA ALA A 124 -7.57 -5.39 -13.18
C ALA A 124 -7.50 -4.88 -14.63
N ALA A 125 -8.51 -5.17 -15.46
CA ALA A 125 -8.56 -4.70 -16.85
C ALA A 125 -8.64 -3.17 -16.95
N LEU A 126 -9.41 -2.53 -16.06
CA LEU A 126 -9.45 -1.06 -15.96
C LEU A 126 -8.10 -0.49 -15.54
N LEU A 127 -7.43 -1.08 -14.55
CA LEU A 127 -6.11 -0.64 -14.10
C LEU A 127 -5.04 -0.78 -15.20
N LEU A 128 -5.07 -1.87 -15.96
CA LEU A 128 -4.16 -2.07 -17.10
C LEU A 128 -4.41 -1.05 -18.21
N THR A 129 -5.68 -0.72 -18.47
CA THR A 129 -6.06 0.32 -19.44
C THR A 129 -5.54 1.69 -19.00
N LEU A 130 -5.67 2.04 -17.72
CA LEU A 130 -5.11 3.27 -17.18
C LEU A 130 -3.59 3.29 -17.30
N LEU A 131 -2.93 2.19 -16.94
CA LEU A 131 -1.47 2.07 -17.05
C LEU A 131 -1.01 2.26 -18.50
N TYR A 132 -1.71 1.67 -19.46
CA TYR A 132 -1.46 1.86 -20.89
C TYR A 132 -1.52 3.35 -21.29
N PHE A 133 -2.55 4.08 -20.88
CA PHE A 133 -2.65 5.51 -21.17
C PHE A 133 -1.53 6.32 -20.52
N TYR A 134 -1.14 6.01 -19.28
CA TYR A 134 0.00 6.64 -18.62
C TYR A 134 1.29 6.49 -19.43
N PHE A 135 1.57 5.30 -19.96
CA PHE A 135 2.77 5.06 -20.76
C PHE A 135 2.70 5.58 -22.20
N THR A 136 1.49 5.69 -22.77
CA THR A 136 1.31 6.05 -24.19
C THR A 136 1.18 7.56 -24.41
N ILE A 137 0.66 8.31 -23.43
CA ILE A 137 0.45 9.76 -23.54
C ILE A 137 1.68 10.50 -22.98
N PRO A 138 2.51 11.16 -23.80
CA PRO A 138 3.74 11.81 -23.34
C PRO A 138 3.50 12.90 -22.28
N GLY A 139 2.33 13.54 -22.32
CA GLY A 139 1.92 14.57 -21.36
C GLY A 139 1.64 14.05 -19.94
N LEU A 140 1.53 12.73 -19.73
CA LEU A 140 1.32 12.12 -18.41
C LEU A 140 2.61 11.77 -17.67
N GLY A 141 3.78 11.97 -18.31
CA GLY A 141 5.09 11.92 -17.65
C GLY A 141 5.60 10.52 -17.25
N ALA A 142 4.91 9.43 -17.62
CA ALA A 142 5.29 8.08 -17.16
C ALA A 142 6.72 7.64 -17.55
N LEU A 143 7.25 8.18 -18.66
CA LEU A 143 8.58 7.84 -19.19
C LEU A 143 9.68 8.84 -18.82
N HIS A 144 9.43 9.72 -17.85
CA HIS A 144 10.46 10.66 -17.38
C HIS A 144 11.52 9.92 -16.55
N ILE A 145 12.75 9.82 -17.08
CA ILE A 145 13.85 9.02 -16.50
C ILE A 145 14.10 9.33 -15.02
N PRO A 146 14.21 10.61 -14.58
CA PRO A 146 14.35 10.94 -13.16
C PRO A 146 13.25 10.35 -12.27
N SER A 147 11.99 10.35 -12.74
CA SER A 147 10.85 9.86 -11.96
C SER A 147 10.82 8.33 -11.92
N LEU A 148 11.22 7.65 -13.00
CA LEU A 148 11.41 6.20 -13.02
C LEU A 148 12.51 5.76 -12.03
N THR A 149 13.63 6.50 -11.98
CA THR A 149 14.71 6.19 -11.02
C THR A 149 14.27 6.39 -9.57
N ALA A 150 13.50 7.44 -9.29
CA ALA A 150 12.93 7.67 -7.96
C ALA A 150 11.94 6.56 -7.56
N MET A 151 11.10 6.10 -8.51
CA MET A 151 10.17 4.99 -8.28
C MET A 151 10.91 3.67 -8.00
N ALA A 152 11.89 3.33 -8.84
CA ALA A 152 12.71 2.13 -8.64
C ALA A 152 13.46 2.17 -7.30
N ALA A 153 14.01 3.33 -6.93
CA ALA A 153 14.66 3.53 -5.64
C ALA A 153 13.68 3.34 -4.48
N ALA A 154 12.46 3.90 -4.55
CA ALA A 154 11.45 3.74 -3.50
C ALA A 154 11.06 2.27 -3.30
N TYR A 155 10.81 1.52 -4.39
CA TYR A 155 10.53 0.09 -4.31
C TYR A 155 11.71 -0.73 -3.80
N GLY A 156 12.92 -0.40 -4.26
CA GLY A 156 14.15 -1.02 -3.79
C GLY A 156 14.33 -0.82 -2.29
N LEU A 157 14.23 0.42 -1.80
CA LEU A 157 14.35 0.76 -0.38
C LEU A 157 13.29 0.05 0.47
N GLY A 158 12.02 0.03 0.02
CA GLY A 158 10.95 -0.67 0.73
C GLY A 158 11.18 -2.18 0.80
N THR A 159 11.63 -2.79 -0.29
CA THR A 159 11.94 -4.22 -0.36
C THR A 159 13.13 -4.57 0.53
N VAL A 160 14.22 -3.80 0.46
CA VAL A 160 15.40 -3.98 1.30
C VAL A 160 15.03 -3.80 2.77
N TYR A 161 14.24 -2.78 3.12
CA TYR A 161 13.76 -2.57 4.49
C TYR A 161 12.97 -3.78 5.01
N PHE A 162 12.04 -4.31 4.22
CA PHE A 162 11.25 -5.48 4.64
C PHE A 162 12.13 -6.70 4.90
N TYR A 163 13.04 -7.03 3.98
CA TYR A 163 13.92 -8.20 4.14
C TYR A 163 14.96 -8.04 5.24
N THR A 164 15.53 -6.84 5.41
CA THR A 164 16.45 -6.56 6.52
C THR A 164 15.75 -6.69 7.87
N MET A 165 14.53 -6.19 7.99
CA MET A 165 13.75 -6.34 9.21
C MET A 165 13.34 -7.79 9.47
N LYS A 166 12.93 -8.51 8.42
CA LYS A 166 12.64 -9.95 8.51
C LYS A 166 13.84 -10.75 8.99
N TRP A 167 15.03 -10.46 8.47
CA TRP A 167 16.27 -11.09 8.93
C TRP A 167 16.62 -10.73 10.37
N TYR A 168 16.47 -9.46 10.75
CA TYR A 168 16.74 -8.98 12.10
C TYR A 168 15.80 -9.62 13.14
N ARG A 169 14.50 -9.72 12.84
CA ARG A 169 13.52 -10.38 13.73
C ARG A 169 13.70 -11.89 13.81
N ARG A 170 14.10 -12.55 12.72
CA ARG A 170 14.47 -13.97 12.73
C ARG A 170 15.62 -14.24 13.70
N LYS A 171 16.60 -13.35 13.80
CA LYS A 171 17.69 -13.45 14.80
C LYS A 171 17.19 -13.32 16.25
N GLN A 172 16.06 -12.66 16.46
CA GLN A 172 15.42 -12.54 17.78
C GLN A 172 14.47 -13.72 18.09
N GLY A 173 14.40 -14.73 17.22
CA GLY A 173 13.47 -15.86 17.37
C GLY A 173 12.01 -15.51 17.05
N ILE A 174 11.75 -14.35 16.44
CA ILE A 174 10.40 -13.90 16.09
C ILE A 174 10.14 -14.21 14.63
N ASP A 175 9.17 -15.10 14.36
CA ASP A 175 8.71 -15.34 12.99
C ASP A 175 7.59 -14.37 12.61
N ILE A 176 7.94 -13.39 11.77
CA ILE A 176 6.98 -12.44 11.21
C ILE A 176 5.97 -13.16 10.30
N ASP A 177 6.32 -14.33 9.74
CA ASP A 177 5.45 -15.06 8.83
C ASP A 177 4.19 -15.61 9.54
N ILE A 178 4.16 -15.64 10.87
CA ILE A 178 2.99 -16.03 11.69
C ILE A 178 1.92 -14.93 11.67
N ALA A 179 2.31 -13.64 11.74
CA ALA A 179 1.37 -12.52 11.70
C ALA A 179 0.53 -12.50 10.40
N PHE A 180 1.06 -13.09 9.32
CA PHE A 180 0.37 -13.22 8.04
C PHE A 180 -0.48 -14.49 7.90
N GLN A 181 -0.44 -15.40 8.87
CA GLN A 181 -1.18 -16.67 8.84
C GLN A 181 -2.49 -16.62 9.63
N GLU A 182 -2.54 -15.81 10.68
CA GLU A 182 -3.71 -15.70 11.54
C GLU A 182 -4.20 -14.25 11.49
N LEU A 183 -5.41 -14.05 10.97
CA LEU A 183 -6.10 -12.77 11.18
C LEU A 183 -6.36 -12.64 12.69
N PRO A 184 -6.18 -11.43 13.29
CA PRO A 184 -6.54 -11.21 14.68
C PRO A 184 -7.97 -11.70 14.90
N PRO A 185 -8.22 -12.60 15.88
CA PRO A 185 -9.58 -12.84 16.31
C PRO A 185 -10.14 -11.51 16.81
N GLU A 186 -11.35 -11.19 16.36
CA GLU A 186 -12.05 -9.94 16.65
C GLU A 186 -12.08 -9.60 18.14
#